data_AF-A0A7V7DVX6-F1
#
_entry.id   AF-A0A7V7DVX6-F1
#
_cell.length_a   1.000
_cell.length_b   1.000
_cell.length_c   1.000
_cell.angle_alpha   90.00
_cell.angle_beta   90.00
_cell.angle_gamma   90.00
#
_symmetry.space_group_name_H-M   'P 1'
#
loop_
_entity.id
_entity.type
_entity.pdbx_description
1 polymer ?
#
loop_
_entity_poly.entity_id
_entity_poly.type
_entity_poly.pdbx_seq_one_letter_code
_entity_poly.pdbx_strand_id
1 'polypeptide(L)'
;MEPIRKKLSSLLIKAANKEVEDLDPQSQCAKELAEIENVDTIVVEEIEKICKVATLVEISKILSLAARLKGTAGQKRESVKNGIKNIAEGLVTRLEAESGPLKLPQSCRLILLGI
;
A
#
# COMPACT_ATOMS: atom_id res chain seq x y z
N MET A 1 -16.02 -10.71 -9.03
CA MET A 1 -15.08 -9.59 -8.81
C MET A 1 -14.34 -9.68 -7.49
N GLU A 2 -14.92 -10.24 -6.43
CA GLU A 2 -14.21 -10.43 -5.14
C GLU A 2 -12.86 -11.17 -5.21
N PRO A 3 -12.64 -12.18 -6.07
CA PRO A 3 -11.37 -12.92 -6.06
C PRO A 3 -10.15 -12.07 -6.39
N ILE A 4 -10.27 -11.11 -7.33
CA ILE A 4 -9.14 -10.26 -7.74
C ILE A 4 -8.85 -9.17 -6.71
N ARG A 5 -9.90 -8.65 -6.04
CA ARG A 5 -9.76 -7.72 -4.92
C ARG A 5 -9.08 -8.39 -3.74
N LYS A 6 -9.53 -9.57 -3.33
CA LYS A 6 -8.88 -10.37 -2.26
C LYS A 6 -7.41 -10.67 -2.59
N LYS A 7 -7.11 -10.99 -3.85
CA LYS A 7 -5.72 -11.21 -4.29
C LYS A 7 -4.87 -9.95 -4.19
N LEU A 8 -5.42 -8.79 -4.56
CA LEU A 8 -4.73 -7.51 -4.39
C LEU A 8 -4.53 -7.18 -2.91
N SER A 9 -5.57 -7.26 -2.07
CA SER A 9 -5.48 -7.00 -0.64
C SER A 9 -4.42 -7.88 0.01
N SER A 10 -4.41 -9.19 -0.28
CA SER A 10 -3.40 -10.11 0.25
C SER A 10 -1.98 -9.75 -0.18
N LEU A 11 -1.78 -9.31 -1.43
CA LEU A 11 -0.46 -8.88 -1.90
C LEU A 11 -0.01 -7.60 -1.19
N LEU A 12 -0.89 -6.62 -1.07
CA LEU A 12 -0.59 -5.34 -0.41
C LEU A 12 -0.35 -5.53 1.09
N ILE A 13 -1.16 -6.34 1.78
CA ILE A 13 -0.96 -6.67 3.20
C ILE A 13 0.40 -7.31 3.41
N LYS A 14 0.76 -8.28 2.57
CA LYS A 14 2.07 -8.94 2.66
C LYS A 14 3.23 -7.97 2.43
N ALA A 15 3.08 -7.02 1.51
CA ALA A 15 4.11 -6.02 1.22
C ALA A 15 4.20 -4.99 2.36
N ALA A 16 3.06 -4.54 2.89
CA ALA A 16 2.99 -3.62 4.01
C ALA A 16 3.58 -4.20 5.29
N ASN A 17 3.25 -5.46 5.63
CA ASN A 17 3.84 -6.12 6.80
C ASN A 17 5.35 -6.23 6.67
N LYS A 18 5.85 -6.51 5.46
CA LYS A 18 7.29 -6.52 5.21
C LYS A 18 7.93 -5.14 5.40
N GLU A 19 7.30 -4.07 4.93
CA GLU A 19 7.80 -2.70 5.15
C GLU A 19 7.77 -2.31 6.65
N VAL A 20 6.79 -2.78 7.41
CA VAL A 20 6.76 -2.60 8.88
C VAL A 20 7.91 -3.35 9.55
N GLU A 21 8.18 -4.59 9.13
CA GLU A 21 9.30 -5.40 9.65
C GLU A 21 10.67 -4.81 9.30
N ASP A 22 10.81 -4.27 8.08
CA ASP A 22 12.06 -3.69 7.56
C ASP A 22 12.24 -2.21 7.98
N LEU A 23 11.30 -1.63 8.72
CA LEU A 23 11.29 -0.22 9.08
C LEU A 23 12.45 0.14 10.02
N ASP A 24 13.20 1.20 9.71
CA ASP A 24 14.24 1.71 10.61
C ASP A 24 13.61 2.16 11.94
N PRO A 25 13.97 1.54 13.09
CA PRO A 25 13.41 1.88 14.40
C PRO A 25 13.63 3.35 14.81
N GLN A 26 14.62 4.03 14.22
CA GLN A 26 14.90 5.45 14.48
C GLN A 26 14.07 6.40 13.61
N SER A 27 13.42 5.89 12.56
CA SER A 27 12.58 6.67 11.66
C SER A 27 11.39 7.29 12.39
N GLN A 28 10.90 8.41 11.88
CA GLN A 28 9.70 9.07 12.41
C GLN A 28 8.49 8.13 12.35
N CYS A 29 8.35 7.36 11.27
CA CYS A 29 7.25 6.41 11.16
C CYS A 29 7.32 5.30 12.21
N ALA A 30 8.52 4.74 12.50
CA ALA A 30 8.65 3.72 13.54
C ALA A 30 8.21 4.22 14.91
N LYS A 31 8.56 5.46 15.24
CA LYS A 31 8.18 6.11 16.50
C LYS A 31 6.67 6.36 16.57
N GLU A 32 6.07 6.89 15.50
CA GLU A 32 4.63 7.12 15.45
C GLU A 32 3.82 5.82 15.46
N LEU A 33 4.31 4.74 14.83
CA LEU A 33 3.68 3.42 14.90
C LEU A 33 3.77 2.80 16.30
N ALA A 34 4.87 3.02 17.03
CA ALA A 34 5.02 2.50 18.38
C ALA A 34 4.01 3.09 19.38
N GLU A 35 3.45 4.27 19.06
CA GLU A 35 2.39 4.92 19.86
C GLU A 35 0.97 4.41 19.51
N ILE A 36 0.84 3.59 18.46
CA ILE A 36 -0.43 3.09 17.97
C ILE A 36 -0.65 1.66 18.44
N GLU A 37 -1.76 1.43 19.16
CA GLU A 37 -2.20 0.07 19.46
C GLU A 37 -2.78 -0.60 18.21
N ASN A 38 -2.47 -1.89 18.01
CA ASN A 38 -3.02 -2.72 16.94
C ASN A 38 -2.66 -2.24 15.51
N VAL A 39 -1.41 -1.84 15.28
CA VAL A 39 -0.89 -1.43 13.96
C VAL A 39 -1.24 -2.44 12.86
N ASP A 40 -1.04 -3.74 13.10
CA ASP A 40 -1.33 -4.79 12.11
C ASP A 40 -2.79 -4.77 11.65
N THR A 41 -3.72 -4.61 12.60
CA THR A 41 -5.16 -4.52 12.31
C THR A 41 -5.47 -3.27 11.50
N ILE A 42 -4.88 -2.13 11.86
CA ILE A 42 -5.08 -0.86 11.16
C ILE A 42 -4.57 -0.95 9.71
N VAL A 43 -3.36 -1.50 9.51
CA VAL A 43 -2.77 -1.71 8.18
C VAL A 43 -3.69 -2.57 7.31
N VAL A 44 -4.21 -3.68 7.86
CA VAL A 44 -5.14 -4.55 7.12
C VAL A 44 -6.43 -3.82 6.76
N GLU A 45 -7.08 -3.16 7.72
CA GLU A 45 -8.34 -2.43 7.49
C GLU A 45 -8.18 -1.35 6.42
N GLU A 46 -7.08 -0.61 6.43
CA GLU A 46 -6.83 0.46 5.46
C GLU A 46 -6.54 -0.07 4.06
N ILE A 47 -5.78 -1.15 3.95
CA ILE A 47 -5.54 -1.82 2.66
C ILE A 47 -6.85 -2.36 2.10
N GLU A 48 -7.72 -2.93 2.92
CA GLU A 48 -9.03 -3.40 2.49
C GLU A 48 -9.91 -2.25 1.99
N LYS A 49 -9.91 -1.11 2.69
CA LYS A 49 -10.61 0.10 2.22
C LYS A 49 -10.07 0.61 0.89
N ILE A 50 -8.75 0.67 0.73
CA ILE A 50 -8.09 1.05 -0.53
C ILE A 50 -8.51 0.09 -1.66
N CYS A 51 -8.50 -1.22 -1.40
CA CYS A 51 -8.89 -2.23 -2.39
C CYS A 51 -10.40 -2.18 -2.72
N LYS A 52 -11.23 -1.69 -1.80
CA LYS A 52 -12.67 -1.55 -2.00
C LYS A 52 -13.00 -0.42 -2.98
N VAL A 53 -12.28 0.70 -2.90
CA VAL A 53 -12.46 1.85 -3.80
C VAL A 53 -11.75 1.67 -5.15
N ALA A 54 -10.80 0.73 -5.23
CA ALA A 54 -10.08 0.46 -6.47
C ALA A 54 -10.97 -0.09 -7.60
N THR A 55 -10.86 0.53 -8.77
CA THR A 55 -11.51 0.05 -10.00
C THR A 55 -10.81 -1.20 -10.52
N LEU A 56 -11.50 -2.01 -11.34
CA LEU A 56 -10.92 -3.20 -11.94
C LEU A 56 -9.69 -2.88 -12.82
N VAL A 57 -9.70 -1.72 -13.48
CA VAL A 57 -8.58 -1.25 -14.32
C VAL A 57 -7.35 -0.96 -13.46
N GLU A 58 -7.53 -0.30 -12.32
CA GLU A 58 -6.44 0.02 -11.40
C GLU A 58 -5.88 -1.24 -10.74
N ILE A 59 -6.75 -2.14 -10.28
CA ILE A 59 -6.34 -3.44 -9.73
C ILE A 59 -5.50 -4.21 -10.77
N SER A 60 -5.99 -4.29 -12.01
CA SER A 60 -5.29 -5.01 -13.08
C SER A 60 -3.94 -4.37 -13.42
N LYS A 61 -3.86 -3.03 -13.41
CA LYS A 61 -2.60 -2.30 -13.61
C LYS A 61 -1.61 -2.56 -12.48
N ILE A 62 -2.04 -2.49 -11.21
CA ILE A 62 -1.18 -2.77 -10.05
C ILE A 62 -0.64 -4.20 -10.14
N LEU A 63 -1.50 -5.19 -10.39
CA LEU A 63 -1.09 -6.59 -10.50
C LEU A 63 -0.10 -6.81 -11.66
N SER A 64 -0.33 -6.16 -12.82
CA SER A 64 0.56 -6.23 -13.97
C SER A 64 1.93 -5.59 -13.68
N LEU A 65 1.95 -4.42 -13.04
CA LEU A 65 3.18 -3.74 -12.63
C LEU A 65 3.94 -4.54 -11.57
N ALA A 66 3.25 -5.08 -10.56
CA ALA A 66 3.83 -5.93 -9.54
C ALA A 66 4.44 -7.22 -10.14
N ALA A 67 3.80 -7.81 -11.15
CA ALA A 67 4.38 -8.94 -11.88
C ALA A 67 5.66 -8.56 -12.64
N ARG A 68 5.69 -7.36 -13.24
CA ARG A 68 6.88 -6.85 -13.96
C ARG A 68 8.07 -6.66 -13.02
N LEU A 69 7.86 -6.20 -11.77
CA LEU A 69 8.93 -6.01 -10.79
C LEU A 69 9.79 -7.26 -10.54
N LYS A 70 9.23 -8.46 -10.70
CA LYS A 70 9.98 -9.72 -10.51
C LYS A 70 11.10 -9.93 -11.54
N GLY A 71 11.02 -9.29 -12.71
CA GLY A 71 11.97 -9.47 -13.81
C GLY A 71 12.74 -8.21 -14.20
N THR A 72 12.50 -7.06 -13.55
CA THR A 72 13.18 -5.80 -13.85
C THR A 72 14.19 -5.37 -12.77
N ALA A 73 15.32 -4.85 -13.24
CA ALA A 73 16.39 -4.26 -12.44
C ALA A 73 16.71 -2.82 -12.92
N GLY A 74 17.43 -2.06 -12.09
CA GLY A 74 17.88 -0.70 -12.41
C GLY A 74 16.74 0.30 -12.62
N GLN A 75 16.93 1.29 -13.49
CA GLN A 75 15.96 2.38 -13.76
C GLN A 75 14.58 1.87 -14.18
N LYS A 76 14.49 0.71 -14.84
CA LYS A 76 13.19 0.10 -15.22
C LYS A 76 12.42 -0.38 -14.00
N ARG A 77 13.10 -0.81 -12.93
CA ARG A 77 12.45 -1.20 -11.67
C ARG A 77 11.85 0.02 -10.97
N GLU A 78 12.61 1.11 -10.88
CA GLU A 78 12.14 2.38 -10.30
C GLU A 78 10.95 2.98 -11.06
N SER A 79 10.97 2.93 -12.39
CA SER A 79 9.83 3.36 -13.21
C SER A 79 8.56 2.54 -12.90
N VAL A 80 8.69 1.23 -12.71
CA VAL A 80 7.56 0.36 -12.35
C VAL A 80 7.06 0.66 -10.93
N LYS A 81 7.97 0.85 -9.96
CA LYS A 81 7.64 1.27 -8.60
C LYS A 81 6.86 2.59 -8.58
N ASN A 82 7.34 3.61 -9.29
CA ASN A 82 6.64 4.90 -9.43
C ASN A 82 5.26 4.73 -10.06
N GLY A 83 5.11 3.83 -11.04
CA GLY A 83 3.81 3.52 -11.63
C GLY A 83 2.79 2.97 -10.63
N ILE A 84 3.23 2.09 -9.72
CA ILE A 84 2.35 1.56 -8.66
C ILE A 84 2.05 2.66 -7.64
N LYS A 85 3.06 3.44 -7.24
CA LYS A 85 2.93 4.56 -6.29
C LYS A 85 1.89 5.59 -6.76
N ASN A 86 1.96 6.02 -8.02
CA ASN A 86 1.01 6.98 -8.58
C ASN A 86 -0.45 6.48 -8.56
N ILE A 87 -0.66 5.19 -8.86
CA ILE A 87 -2.01 4.60 -8.80
C ILE A 87 -2.50 4.58 -7.34
N ALA A 88 -1.62 4.19 -6.42
CA ALA A 88 -1.99 4.04 -5.03
C ALA A 88 -2.21 5.38 -4.31
N GLU A 89 -1.42 6.42 -4.62
CA GLU A 89 -1.69 7.79 -4.18
C GLU A 89 -3.08 8.26 -4.64
N GLY A 90 -3.44 8.03 -5.90
CA GLY A 90 -4.77 8.34 -6.41
C GLY A 90 -5.91 7.53 -5.76
N LEU A 91 -5.63 6.32 -5.26
CA LEU A 91 -6.58 5.55 -4.45
C LEU A 91 -6.73 6.11 -3.04
N VAL A 92 -5.61 6.45 -2.39
CA VAL A 92 -5.61 7.07 -1.05
C VAL A 92 -6.35 8.40 -1.08
N THR A 93 -6.05 9.29 -2.03
CA THR A 93 -6.75 10.59 -2.13
C THR A 93 -8.26 10.43 -2.30
N ARG A 94 -8.72 9.45 -3.11
CA ARG A 94 -10.16 9.18 -3.24
C ARG A 94 -10.77 8.61 -1.97
N LEU A 95 -10.08 7.68 -1.33
CA LEU A 95 -10.54 7.11 -0.06
C LEU A 95 -10.66 8.19 1.02
N GLU A 96 -9.68 9.09 1.11
CA GLU A 96 -9.70 10.18 2.08
C GLU A 96 -10.83 11.19 1.81
N ALA A 97 -11.14 11.45 0.53
CA ALA A 97 -12.27 12.28 0.13
C ALA A 97 -13.63 11.64 0.49
N GLU A 98 -13.74 10.30 0.44
CA GLU A 98 -14.99 9.58 0.74
C GLU A 98 -15.19 9.25 2.22
N SER A 99 -14.11 8.88 2.93
CA SER A 99 -14.17 8.25 4.26
C SER A 99 -13.42 9.02 5.34
N GLY A 100 -12.83 10.17 5.01
CA GLY A 100 -11.95 10.93 5.90
C GLY A 100 -10.52 10.38 5.92
N PRO A 101 -9.61 11.05 6.66
CA PRO A 101 -8.20 10.70 6.66
C PRO A 101 -7.95 9.26 7.11
N LEU A 102 -6.88 8.67 6.59
CA LEU A 102 -6.37 7.40 7.09
C LEU A 102 -6.01 7.51 8.58
N LYS A 103 -6.27 6.43 9.32
CA LYS A 103 -5.82 6.20 10.70
C LYS A 103 -4.31 6.11 10.80
N LEU A 104 -3.61 5.63 9.76
CA LEU A 104 -2.14 5.66 9.76
C LEU A 104 -1.58 7.09 9.70
N PRO A 105 -0.53 7.39 10.49
CA PRO A 105 0.16 8.66 10.43
C PRO A 105 0.67 8.96 9.02
N GLN A 106 0.76 10.25 8.68
CA GLN A 106 1.17 10.67 7.35
C GLN A 106 2.58 10.18 6.98
N SER A 107 3.48 10.11 7.97
CA SER A 107 4.85 9.58 7.79
C SER A 107 4.86 8.09 7.42
N CYS A 108 3.80 7.35 7.72
CA CYS A 108 3.69 5.91 7.57
C CYS A 108 2.85 5.45 6.37
N ARG A 109 2.24 6.37 5.63
CA ARG A 109 1.35 6.02 4.51
C ARG A 109 2.03 5.19 3.41
N LEU A 110 3.36 5.30 3.28
CA LEU A 110 4.13 4.53 2.30
C LEU A 110 4.10 3.02 2.59
N ILE A 111 3.89 2.61 3.85
CA ILE A 111 3.75 1.20 4.24
C ILE A 111 2.59 0.55 3.49
N LEU A 112 1.46 1.25 3.35
CA LEU A 112 0.27 0.75 2.64
C LEU A 112 0.53 0.44 1.16
N LEU A 113 1.63 0.98 0.62
CA LEU A 113 1.98 0.86 -0.79
C LEU A 113 2.96 -0.29 -1.04
N GLY A 114 3.76 -0.68 -0.04
CA GLY A 114 4.68 -1.82 -0.14
C GLY A 114 5.75 -1.67 -1.23
N ILE A 115 6.24 -0.44 -1.45
CA ILE A 115 7.17 -0.05 -2.55
C ILE A 115 8.46 0.53 -2.00
#